data_AF-A0A7X5D9G8-F1
#
_entry.id   AF-A0A7X5D9G8-F1
#
_cell.length_a   1.000
_cell.length_b   1.000
_cell.length_c   1.000
_cell.angle_alpha   90.00
_cell.angle_beta   90.00
_cell.angle_gamma   90.00
#
_symmetry.space_group_name_H-M   'P 1'
#
loop_
_entity.id
_entity.type
_entity.pdbx_description
1 polymer ?
#
loop_
_entity_poly.entity_id
_entity_poly.type
_entity_poly.pdbx_seq_one_letter_code
_entity_poly.pdbx_strand_id
1 'polypeptide(L)'
;MPPKPVIYRGIPYESRRELCREYGINEHLLADRLRLGWTIEEAVETALGEKVTNGIQVEYDGVRYPSLKSMAEELGLSVSGLQHAYYRTRDIRQSVEYCRDHDRREDMTLWGKTYQSLAQVSLVFGISHYHLVTQVREGKDLQEVVKRGLETGPILFHGRRYEHFVDLCAEYGMQPMNVYGRLRYGMELEDALTHPIKGMGNKREVSYQGIDYESHVALCREYGISVCCVREQLRTNPLTFLEAFEVLVRLKEKLGMGKEELLNYIPHCRIRGRNYKTVAGLLREFAITVSAFYVRKNRSEEKEIFSVLKKMQAEERRAYMAEGKPLLRSQLLEMGYTESKIDRLPRVEVPKYPKLQGFDLDTGCMDGEKLYYEILNEKLQEAGQVPGEEIEIKME
;
A
#
# COMPACT_ATOMS: atom_id res chain seq x y z
N MET A 1 24.12 36.86 -71.46
CA MET A 1 25.54 37.31 -71.57
C MET A 1 26.33 36.17 -72.18
N PRO A 2 27.25 36.44 -73.12
CA PRO A 2 28.18 35.41 -73.57
C PRO A 2 29.02 34.91 -72.39
N PRO A 3 29.37 33.61 -72.34
CA PRO A 3 30.21 33.09 -71.27
C PRO A 3 31.56 33.83 -71.26
N LYS A 4 32.06 34.15 -70.06
CA LYS A 4 33.36 34.80 -69.92
C LYS A 4 34.46 33.75 -70.14
N PRO A 5 35.40 33.97 -71.08
CA PRO A 5 36.51 33.06 -71.28
C PRO A 5 37.43 33.05 -70.05
N VAL A 6 38.03 31.89 -69.79
CA VAL A 6 38.92 31.67 -68.64
C VAL A 6 40.17 30.97 -69.11
N ILE A 7 41.33 31.44 -68.65
CA ILE A 7 42.62 30.84 -68.95
C ILE A 7 43.03 29.98 -67.76
N TYR A 8 43.39 28.72 -68.00
CA TYR A 8 43.95 27.83 -66.99
C TYR A 8 45.21 27.18 -67.57
N ARG A 9 46.35 27.31 -66.85
CA ARG A 9 47.67 26.82 -67.30
C ARG A 9 48.07 27.26 -68.72
N GLY A 10 47.68 28.48 -69.12
CA GLY A 10 47.98 29.04 -70.44
C GLY A 10 47.05 28.57 -71.57
N ILE A 11 46.07 27.70 -71.29
CA ILE A 11 45.06 27.25 -72.26
C ILE A 11 43.79 28.10 -72.08
N PRO A 12 43.29 28.77 -73.13
CA PRO A 12 42.03 29.50 -73.08
C PRO A 12 40.84 28.56 -73.24
N TYR A 13 39.86 28.67 -72.34
CA TYR A 13 38.57 27.99 -72.39
C TYR A 13 37.46 29.00 -72.68
N GLU A 14 36.48 28.63 -73.51
CA GLU A 14 35.34 29.48 -73.90
C GLU A 14 34.46 29.81 -72.69
N SER A 15 34.44 28.94 -71.68
CA SER A 15 33.68 29.15 -70.46
C SER A 15 34.24 28.38 -69.27
N ARG A 16 33.93 28.85 -68.05
CA ARG A 16 34.17 28.08 -66.80
C ARG A 16 33.56 26.68 -66.84
N ARG A 17 32.45 26.53 -67.54
CA ARG A 17 31.70 25.27 -67.68
C ARG A 17 32.44 24.24 -68.52
N GLU A 18 33.17 24.70 -69.54
CA GLU A 18 34.02 23.87 -70.37
C GLU A 18 35.23 23.36 -69.57
N LEU A 19 35.92 24.27 -68.88
CA LEU A 19 36.99 23.94 -67.94
C LEU A 19 36.53 22.91 -66.88
N CYS A 20 35.37 23.14 -66.26
CA CYS A 20 34.78 22.22 -65.29
C CYS A 20 34.48 20.83 -65.88
N ARG A 21 34.03 20.74 -67.13
CA ARG A 21 33.74 19.46 -67.79
C ARG A 21 35.01 18.67 -68.08
N GLU A 22 36.07 19.34 -68.52
CA GLU A 22 37.32 18.69 -68.89
C GLU A 22 38.10 18.17 -67.68
N TYR A 23 38.12 18.94 -66.59
CA TYR A 23 38.79 18.57 -65.35
C TYR A 23 37.89 17.84 -64.34
N GLY A 24 36.64 17.56 -64.70
CA GLY A 24 35.69 16.82 -63.85
C GLY A 24 35.28 17.55 -62.56
N ILE A 25 35.29 18.89 -62.57
CA ILE A 25 35.01 19.74 -61.40
C ILE A 25 33.57 20.25 -61.44
N ASN A 26 32.92 20.29 -60.28
CA ASN A 26 31.58 20.88 -60.17
C ASN A 26 31.61 22.40 -60.43
N GLU A 27 30.78 22.88 -61.36
CA GLU A 27 30.70 24.29 -61.75
C GLU A 27 30.36 25.23 -60.59
N HIS A 28 29.48 24.81 -59.67
CA HIS A 28 29.16 25.58 -58.46
C HIS A 28 30.33 25.67 -57.50
N LEU A 29 31.09 24.58 -57.32
CA LEU A 29 32.27 24.55 -56.46
C LEU A 29 33.35 25.50 -56.97
N LEU A 30 33.60 25.51 -58.29
CA LEU A 30 34.55 26.44 -58.90
C LEU A 30 34.11 27.90 -58.74
N ALA A 31 32.82 28.18 -58.94
CA ALA A 31 32.27 29.53 -58.78
C ALA A 31 32.38 30.04 -57.33
N ASP A 32 32.12 29.19 -56.35
CA ASP A 32 32.25 29.54 -54.93
C ASP A 32 33.69 29.78 -54.50
N ARG A 33 34.65 28.94 -54.94
CA ARG A 33 36.08 29.14 -54.67
C ARG A 33 36.59 30.48 -55.23
N LEU A 34 36.22 30.82 -56.47
CA LEU A 34 36.59 32.11 -57.08
C LEU A 34 35.95 33.30 -56.37
N ARG A 35 34.71 33.18 -55.88
CA ARG A 35 34.04 34.22 -55.08
C ARG A 35 34.73 34.44 -53.73
N LEU A 36 35.32 33.39 -53.17
CA LEU A 36 36.12 33.44 -51.93
C LEU A 36 37.57 33.90 -52.16
N GLY A 37 37.92 34.33 -53.38
CA GLY A 37 39.21 34.95 -53.70
C GLY A 37 40.31 33.99 -54.13
N TRP A 38 40.00 32.73 -54.42
CA TRP A 38 40.99 31.75 -54.88
C TRP A 38 41.46 32.05 -56.31
N THR A 39 42.70 31.67 -56.62
CA THR A 39 43.17 31.66 -58.01
C THR A 39 42.50 30.54 -58.80
N ILE A 40 42.44 30.67 -60.13
CA ILE A 40 41.85 29.63 -60.98
C ILE A 40 42.68 28.34 -60.90
N GLU A 41 43.99 28.46 -60.70
CA GLU A 41 44.92 27.37 -60.51
C GLU A 41 44.61 26.57 -59.24
N GLU A 42 44.59 27.25 -58.08
CA GLU A 42 44.28 26.61 -56.78
C GLU A 42 42.87 26.00 -56.78
N ALA A 43 41.90 26.68 -57.40
CA ALA A 43 40.52 26.24 -57.40
C ALA A 43 40.29 24.97 -58.23
N VAL A 44 41.12 24.72 -59.25
CA VAL A 44 41.06 23.53 -60.12
C VAL A 44 41.96 22.39 -59.58
N GLU A 45 43.12 22.71 -59.02
CA GLU A 45 44.12 21.72 -58.58
C GLU A 45 43.84 21.11 -57.20
N THR A 46 43.00 21.75 -56.39
CA THR A 46 42.61 21.21 -55.08
C THR A 46 41.70 20.00 -55.26
N ALA A 47 42.22 18.81 -54.94
CA ALA A 47 41.59 17.51 -55.13
C ALA A 47 40.12 17.46 -54.65
N LEU A 48 39.27 16.80 -55.43
CA LEU A 48 37.87 16.52 -55.13
C LEU A 48 37.75 15.73 -53.82
N GLY A 49 37.62 16.41 -52.68
CA GLY A 49 37.39 15.73 -51.41
C GLY A 49 37.71 16.52 -50.14
N GLU A 50 38.61 17.51 -50.17
CA GLU A 50 38.84 18.34 -48.99
C GLU A 50 37.70 19.34 -48.82
N LYS A 51 36.74 18.98 -47.97
CA LYS A 51 35.76 19.92 -47.43
C LYS A 51 36.53 20.98 -46.66
N VAL A 52 36.73 22.16 -47.24
CA VAL A 52 37.06 23.35 -46.47
C VAL A 52 35.85 23.62 -45.57
N THR A 53 35.87 23.07 -44.36
CA THR A 53 34.84 23.34 -43.38
C THR A 53 35.04 24.77 -42.90
N ASN A 54 34.04 25.64 -43.08
CA ASN A 54 33.97 26.97 -42.46
C ASN A 54 33.89 26.93 -40.91
N GLY A 55 34.36 25.84 -40.29
CA GLY A 55 34.34 25.63 -38.85
C GLY A 55 35.57 26.23 -38.19
N ILE A 56 35.41 26.60 -36.93
CA ILE A 56 36.52 27.06 -36.10
C ILE A 56 37.50 25.90 -35.94
N GLN A 57 38.71 26.06 -36.48
CA GLN A 57 39.80 25.10 -36.27
C GLN A 57 40.25 25.18 -34.82
N VAL A 58 40.37 24.01 -34.18
CA VAL A 58 40.73 23.90 -32.77
C VAL A 58 41.73 22.79 -32.56
N GLU A 59 42.66 23.00 -31.64
CA GLU A 59 43.63 22.00 -31.23
C GLU A 59 43.26 21.48 -29.85
N TYR A 60 43.11 20.17 -29.71
CA TYR A 60 42.75 19.52 -28.45
C TYR A 60 43.61 18.26 -28.29
N ASP A 61 44.30 18.15 -27.15
CA ASP A 61 45.25 17.06 -26.83
C ASP A 61 46.26 16.74 -27.96
N GLY A 62 46.79 17.78 -28.62
CA GLY A 62 47.81 17.67 -29.67
C GLY A 62 47.28 17.28 -31.05
N VAL A 63 45.97 17.08 -31.19
CA VAL A 63 45.30 16.81 -32.48
C VAL A 63 44.61 18.08 -32.97
N ARG A 64 44.84 18.43 -34.24
CA ARG A 64 44.17 19.57 -34.89
C ARG A 64 42.91 19.11 -35.59
N TYR A 65 41.78 19.68 -35.18
CA TYR A 65 40.47 19.39 -35.75
C TYR A 65 40.06 20.51 -36.73
N PRO A 66 39.59 20.17 -37.94
CA PRO A 66 39.12 21.15 -38.92
C PRO A 66 37.92 21.98 -38.46
N SER A 67 37.13 21.46 -37.50
CA SER A 67 35.99 22.15 -36.91
C SER A 67 35.64 21.62 -35.52
N LEU A 68 34.91 22.41 -34.74
CA LEU A 68 34.27 21.93 -33.49
C LEU A 68 33.33 20.72 -33.74
N LYS A 69 32.71 20.64 -34.92
CA LYS A 69 31.82 19.53 -35.26
C LYS A 69 32.59 18.22 -35.44
N SER A 70 33.68 18.24 -36.22
CA SER A 70 34.54 17.06 -36.38
C SER A 70 35.16 16.63 -35.04
N MET A 71 35.51 17.60 -34.19
CA MET A 71 36.00 17.30 -32.85
C MET A 71 34.93 16.64 -31.97
N ALA A 72 33.69 17.14 -32.01
CA ALA A 72 32.57 16.57 -31.27
C ALA A 72 32.27 15.13 -31.72
N GLU A 73 32.26 14.87 -33.02
CA GLU A 73 32.01 13.54 -33.60
C GLU A 73 33.10 12.53 -33.19
N GLU A 74 34.37 12.91 -33.27
CA GLU A 74 35.50 12.04 -32.88
C GLU A 74 35.51 11.73 -31.38
N LEU A 75 35.20 12.72 -30.55
CA LEU A 75 35.18 12.58 -29.09
C LEU A 75 33.86 12.01 -28.55
N GLY A 76 32.87 11.74 -29.42
CA GLY A 76 31.54 11.26 -29.03
C GLY A 76 30.72 12.26 -28.19
N LEU A 77 30.98 13.56 -28.35
CA LEU A 77 30.33 14.64 -27.59
C LEU A 77 29.16 15.27 -28.37
N SER A 78 28.21 15.87 -27.66
CA SER A 78 27.17 16.68 -28.28
C SER A 78 27.76 17.87 -29.03
N VAL A 79 27.57 17.92 -30.36
CA VAL A 79 28.02 19.03 -31.22
C VAL A 79 27.48 20.37 -30.71
N SER A 80 26.19 20.42 -30.38
CA SER A 80 25.54 21.65 -29.88
C SER A 80 26.03 22.03 -28.48
N GLY A 81 26.25 21.04 -27.61
CA GLY A 81 26.78 21.27 -26.26
C GLY A 81 28.19 21.86 -26.30
N LEU A 82 29.06 21.28 -27.13
CA LEU A 82 30.44 21.68 -27.28
C LEU A 82 30.57 23.06 -27.93
N GLN A 83 29.74 23.35 -28.94
CA GLN A 83 29.66 24.69 -29.52
C GLN A 83 29.21 25.73 -28.50
N HIS A 84 28.13 25.45 -27.76
CA HIS A 84 27.61 26.38 -26.74
C HIS A 84 28.63 26.64 -25.63
N ALA A 85 29.30 25.60 -25.14
CA ALA A 85 30.36 25.73 -24.13
C ALA A 85 31.52 26.57 -24.67
N TYR A 86 32.00 26.26 -25.87
CA TYR A 86 33.12 26.96 -26.49
C TYR A 86 32.83 28.43 -26.79
N TYR A 87 31.62 28.77 -27.23
CA TYR A 87 31.26 30.17 -27.47
C TYR A 87 31.22 31.01 -26.18
N ARG A 88 31.00 30.37 -25.01
CA ARG A 88 31.00 31.05 -23.71
C ARG A 88 32.37 31.15 -23.07
N THR A 89 33.14 30.06 -23.08
CA THR A 89 34.43 29.98 -22.38
C THR A 89 35.59 30.42 -23.25
N ARG A 90 35.48 30.27 -24.58
CA ARG A 90 36.57 30.41 -25.56
C ARG A 90 37.77 29.50 -25.30
N ASP A 91 37.62 28.49 -24.43
CA ASP A 91 38.63 27.51 -24.06
C ASP A 91 38.15 26.11 -24.44
N ILE A 92 38.91 25.43 -25.29
CA ILE A 92 38.54 24.11 -25.82
C ILE A 92 38.61 23.00 -24.76
N ARG A 93 39.58 23.04 -23.84
CA ARG A 93 39.73 22.02 -22.79
C ARG A 93 38.58 22.15 -21.80
N GLN A 94 38.30 23.37 -21.35
CA GLN A 94 37.18 23.63 -20.43
C GLN A 94 35.83 23.29 -21.07
N SER A 95 35.68 23.51 -22.38
CA SER A 95 34.44 23.17 -23.11
C SER A 95 34.21 21.67 -23.22
N VAL A 96 35.28 20.90 -23.49
CA VAL A 96 35.22 19.43 -23.52
C VAL A 96 34.90 18.87 -22.13
N GLU A 97 35.51 19.41 -21.08
CA GLU A 97 35.23 19.02 -19.70
C GLU A 97 33.77 19.33 -19.31
N TYR A 98 33.27 20.53 -19.64
CA TYR A 98 31.87 20.91 -19.44
C TYR A 98 30.89 19.95 -20.13
N CYS A 99 31.19 19.52 -21.36
CA CYS A 99 30.36 18.55 -22.07
C CYS A 99 30.39 17.17 -21.43
N ARG A 100 31.58 16.70 -21.03
CA ARG A 100 31.74 15.42 -20.33
C ARG A 100 31.00 15.40 -19.00
N ASP A 101 31.03 16.49 -18.25
CA ASP A 101 30.29 16.60 -16.98
C ASP A 101 28.78 16.71 -17.18
N HIS A 102 28.33 17.32 -18.29
CA HIS A 102 26.92 17.33 -18.65
C HIS A 102 26.42 15.93 -19.02
N ASP A 103 27.22 15.15 -19.75
CA ASP A 103 26.90 13.76 -20.12
C ASP A 103 27.03 12.78 -18.95
N ARG A 104 27.79 13.14 -17.91
CA ARG A 104 27.93 12.39 -16.64
C ARG A 104 26.82 12.65 -15.61
N ARG A 105 25.87 13.55 -15.89
CA ARG A 105 24.76 13.76 -14.94
C ARG A 105 24.00 12.46 -14.75
N GLU A 106 24.07 11.93 -13.53
CA GLU A 106 23.35 10.73 -13.16
C GLU A 106 21.84 10.97 -13.28
N ASP A 107 21.15 10.00 -13.87
CA ASP A 107 19.69 10.02 -13.93
C ASP A 107 19.11 10.10 -12.52
N MET A 108 18.12 10.97 -12.36
CA MET A 108 17.46 11.19 -11.09
C MET A 108 16.49 10.04 -10.83
N THR A 109 16.69 9.28 -9.76
CA THR A 109 15.74 8.21 -9.41
C THR A 109 14.64 8.74 -8.50
N LEU A 110 13.39 8.61 -8.92
CA LEU A 110 12.19 8.97 -8.17
C LEU A 110 11.23 7.78 -8.19
N TRP A 111 10.96 7.24 -6.99
CA TRP A 111 10.14 6.05 -6.79
C TRP A 111 10.52 4.85 -7.67
N GLY A 112 11.81 4.62 -7.89
CA GLY A 112 12.29 3.48 -8.69
C GLY A 112 12.24 3.68 -10.21
N LYS A 113 11.85 4.87 -10.68
CA LYS A 113 11.94 5.30 -12.07
C LYS A 113 13.05 6.34 -12.25
N THR A 114 13.75 6.31 -13.38
CA THR A 114 14.81 7.26 -13.73
C THR A 114 14.27 8.41 -14.56
N TYR A 115 14.76 9.62 -14.27
CA TYR A 115 14.38 10.86 -14.95
C TYR A 115 15.64 11.63 -15.35
N GLN A 116 15.67 12.10 -16.59
CA GLN A 116 16.82 12.81 -17.17
C GLN A 116 16.94 14.26 -16.67
N SER A 117 15.86 14.82 -16.10
CA SER A 117 15.88 16.19 -15.57
C SER A 117 14.71 16.50 -14.63
N LEU A 118 14.88 17.54 -13.80
CA LEU A 118 13.79 18.14 -13.02
C LEU A 118 12.66 18.69 -13.91
N ALA A 119 12.96 19.09 -15.14
CA ALA A 119 11.95 19.52 -16.11
C ALA A 119 11.06 18.35 -16.53
N GLN A 120 11.65 17.17 -16.76
CA GLN A 120 10.89 15.96 -17.04
C GLN A 120 9.99 15.58 -15.85
N VAL A 121 10.51 15.64 -14.62
CA VAL A 121 9.71 15.40 -13.40
C VAL A 121 8.55 16.40 -13.30
N SER A 122 8.81 17.68 -13.53
CA SER A 122 7.77 18.73 -13.54
C SER A 122 6.64 18.43 -14.53
N LEU A 123 6.99 17.99 -15.75
CA LEU A 123 6.02 17.66 -16.79
C LEU A 123 5.20 16.43 -16.45
N VAL A 124 5.84 15.36 -15.98
CA VAL A 124 5.18 14.08 -15.67
C VAL A 124 4.20 14.25 -14.51
N PHE A 125 4.59 14.97 -13.46
CA PHE A 125 3.76 15.15 -12.26
C PHE A 125 2.87 16.39 -12.31
N GLY A 126 2.98 17.22 -13.37
CA GLY A 126 2.18 18.42 -13.53
C GLY A 126 2.45 19.51 -12.49
N ILE A 127 3.60 19.48 -11.84
CA ILE A 127 3.97 20.37 -10.72
C ILE A 127 4.94 21.47 -11.16
N SER A 128 4.98 22.59 -10.43
CA SER A 128 5.82 23.74 -10.79
C SER A 128 7.32 23.41 -10.84
N HIS A 129 7.92 23.56 -12.02
CA HIS A 129 9.37 23.41 -12.22
C HIS A 129 10.18 24.34 -11.31
N TYR A 130 9.71 25.58 -11.12
CA TYR A 130 10.39 26.53 -10.24
C TYR A 130 10.42 26.05 -8.79
N HIS A 131 9.30 25.50 -8.31
CA HIS A 131 9.22 24.93 -6.97
C HIS A 131 10.16 23.72 -6.81
N LEU A 132 10.18 22.81 -7.79
CA LEU A 132 11.09 21.67 -7.78
C LEU A 132 12.57 22.11 -7.71
N VAL A 133 12.98 23.03 -8.59
CA VAL A 133 14.38 23.48 -8.67
C VAL A 133 14.83 24.19 -7.39
N THR A 134 13.99 25.06 -6.83
CA THR A 134 14.32 25.79 -5.60
C THR A 134 14.51 24.84 -4.42
N GLN A 135 13.58 23.91 -4.22
CA GLN A 135 13.65 22.98 -3.10
C GLN A 135 14.81 21.97 -3.20
N VAL A 136 15.10 21.49 -4.42
CA VAL A 136 16.23 20.58 -4.64
C VAL A 136 17.58 21.30 -4.47
N ARG A 137 17.69 22.57 -4.87
CA ARG A 137 18.88 23.40 -4.61
C ARG A 137 19.11 23.65 -3.12
N GLU A 138 18.05 23.70 -2.33
CA GLU A 138 18.12 23.76 -0.86
C GLU A 138 18.53 22.41 -0.22
N GLY A 139 18.81 21.37 -1.04
CA GLY A 139 19.26 20.06 -0.57
C GLY A 139 18.15 19.14 -0.07
N LYS A 140 16.89 19.42 -0.40
CA LYS A 140 15.76 18.57 -0.01
C LYS A 140 15.65 17.33 -0.90
N ASP A 141 15.17 16.24 -0.32
CA ASP A 141 14.94 14.98 -1.04
C ASP A 141 13.89 15.15 -2.16
N LEU A 142 14.22 14.67 -3.36
CA LEU A 142 13.38 14.83 -4.55
C LEU A 142 11.99 14.19 -4.37
N GLN A 143 11.90 13.05 -3.69
CA GLN A 143 10.62 12.36 -3.51
C GLN A 143 9.69 13.16 -2.60
N GLU A 144 10.22 13.68 -1.50
CA GLU A 144 9.46 14.52 -0.57
C GLU A 144 9.03 15.84 -1.23
N VAL A 145 9.89 16.44 -2.05
CA VAL A 145 9.56 17.67 -2.79
C VAL A 145 8.44 17.43 -3.79
N VAL A 146 8.49 16.35 -4.57
CA VAL A 146 7.42 15.99 -5.52
C VAL A 146 6.12 15.68 -4.77
N LYS A 147 6.19 14.93 -3.66
CA LYS A 147 5.03 14.61 -2.83
C LYS A 147 4.35 15.87 -2.30
N ARG A 148 5.11 16.80 -1.72
CA ARG A 148 4.58 18.09 -1.25
C ARG A 148 4.04 18.94 -2.38
N GLY A 149 4.70 18.93 -3.54
CA GLY A 149 4.22 19.62 -4.73
C GLY A 149 2.84 19.16 -5.17
N LEU A 150 2.59 17.84 -5.13
CA LEU A 150 1.26 17.27 -5.38
C LEU A 150 0.25 17.66 -4.29
N GLU A 151 0.63 17.63 -3.01
CA GLU A 151 -0.28 17.94 -1.90
C GLU A 151 -0.70 19.41 -1.80
N THR A 152 0.19 20.34 -2.16
CA THR A 152 0.05 21.77 -1.83
C THR A 152 -0.20 22.69 -3.02
N GLY A 153 0.10 22.23 -4.23
CA GLY A 153 0.03 23.05 -5.44
C GLY A 153 -1.00 22.56 -6.46
N PRO A 154 -1.38 23.44 -7.40
CA PRO A 154 -2.19 23.04 -8.54
C PRO A 154 -1.39 22.09 -9.45
N ILE A 155 -2.09 21.12 -10.03
CA ILE A 155 -1.52 20.07 -10.86
C ILE A 155 -2.05 20.19 -12.28
N LEU A 156 -1.13 20.20 -13.26
CA LEU A 156 -1.46 20.15 -14.67
C LEU A 156 -1.36 18.71 -15.19
N PHE A 157 -2.49 18.08 -15.50
CA PHE A 157 -2.53 16.71 -15.99
C PHE A 157 -3.39 16.63 -17.27
N HIS A 158 -2.83 16.06 -18.35
CA HIS A 158 -3.41 16.05 -19.71
C HIS A 158 -3.99 17.41 -20.18
N GLY A 159 -3.31 18.52 -19.89
CA GLY A 159 -3.75 19.86 -20.28
C GLY A 159 -4.90 20.44 -19.45
N ARG A 160 -5.37 19.73 -18.42
CA ARG A 160 -6.32 20.23 -17.42
C ARG A 160 -5.62 20.60 -16.14
N ARG A 161 -6.08 21.68 -15.51
CA ARG A 161 -5.57 22.17 -14.22
C ARG A 161 -6.51 21.70 -13.11
N TYR A 162 -5.93 21.04 -12.10
CA TYR A 162 -6.59 20.62 -10.88
C TYR A 162 -6.05 21.46 -9.72
N GLU A 163 -6.90 22.02 -8.88
CA GLU A 163 -6.43 22.88 -7.77
C GLU A 163 -5.79 22.05 -6.65
N HIS A 164 -6.27 20.82 -6.44
CA HIS A 164 -5.72 19.89 -5.47
C HIS A 164 -5.52 18.49 -6.07
N PHE A 165 -4.55 17.73 -5.54
CA PHE A 165 -4.35 16.33 -5.94
C PHE A 165 -5.57 15.44 -5.70
N VAL A 166 -6.38 15.79 -4.70
CA VAL A 166 -7.64 15.10 -4.41
C VAL A 166 -8.61 15.22 -5.59
N ASP A 167 -8.66 16.40 -6.24
CA ASP A 167 -9.54 16.63 -7.40
C ASP A 167 -9.10 15.79 -8.60
N LEU A 168 -7.79 15.70 -8.84
CA LEU A 168 -7.22 14.83 -9.85
C LEU A 168 -7.55 13.37 -9.56
N CYS A 169 -7.35 12.90 -8.33
CA CYS A 169 -7.65 11.52 -7.97
C CYS A 169 -9.14 11.20 -8.10
N ALA A 170 -10.01 12.14 -7.73
CA ALA A 170 -11.47 11.97 -7.79
C ALA A 170 -11.98 11.82 -9.23
N GLU A 171 -11.47 12.60 -10.19
CA GLU A 171 -11.81 12.49 -11.62
C GLU A 171 -11.55 11.06 -12.15
N TYR A 172 -10.49 10.42 -11.65
CA TYR A 172 -10.10 9.05 -12.05
C TYR A 172 -10.65 7.97 -11.09
N GLY A 173 -11.54 8.32 -10.16
CA GLY A 173 -12.16 7.36 -9.23
C GLY A 173 -11.19 6.73 -8.21
N MET A 174 -10.08 7.40 -7.91
CA MET A 174 -9.01 6.91 -7.05
C MET A 174 -8.93 7.70 -5.74
N GLN A 175 -8.43 7.05 -4.69
CA GLN A 175 -8.08 7.71 -3.42
C GLN A 175 -6.60 8.11 -3.44
N PRO A 176 -6.22 9.33 -2.99
CA PRO A 176 -4.82 9.78 -3.00
C PRO A 176 -3.84 8.80 -2.36
N MET A 177 -4.23 8.16 -1.25
CA MET A 177 -3.40 7.15 -0.57
C MET A 177 -3.06 5.96 -1.46
N ASN A 178 -4.01 5.52 -2.30
CA ASN A 178 -3.79 4.42 -3.24
C ASN A 178 -2.83 4.84 -4.36
N VAL A 179 -2.97 6.07 -4.86
CA VAL A 179 -2.10 6.63 -5.90
C VAL A 179 -0.67 6.75 -5.35
N TYR A 180 -0.45 7.30 -4.16
CA TYR A 180 0.88 7.32 -3.52
C TYR A 180 1.47 5.92 -3.30
N GLY A 181 0.65 4.96 -2.87
CA GLY A 181 1.07 3.57 -2.73
C GLY A 181 1.59 3.01 -4.07
N ARG A 182 0.83 3.23 -5.15
CA ARG A 182 1.21 2.80 -6.51
C ARG A 182 2.48 3.47 -7.01
N LEU A 183 2.59 4.78 -6.81
CA LEU A 183 3.79 5.55 -7.15
C LEU A 183 5.03 4.97 -6.45
N ARG A 184 4.94 4.65 -5.14
CA ARG A 184 6.04 4.01 -4.39
C ARG A 184 6.46 2.64 -4.91
N TYR A 185 5.58 1.93 -5.62
CA TYR A 185 5.90 0.68 -6.31
C TYR A 185 6.51 0.88 -7.71
N GLY A 186 6.83 2.12 -8.09
CA GLY A 186 7.42 2.45 -9.38
C GLY A 186 6.44 2.56 -10.54
N MET A 187 5.15 2.71 -10.23
CA MET A 187 4.12 3.01 -11.22
C MET A 187 4.21 4.47 -11.65
N GLU A 188 3.93 4.76 -12.92
CA GLU A 188 3.85 6.13 -13.43
C GLU A 188 2.58 6.81 -12.92
N LEU A 189 2.52 8.15 -12.91
CA LEU A 189 1.34 8.86 -12.39
C LEU A 189 0.07 8.50 -13.16
N GLU A 190 0.16 8.41 -14.48
CA GLU A 190 -0.97 8.04 -15.34
C GLU A 190 -1.45 6.62 -15.05
N ASP A 191 -0.53 5.65 -14.98
CA ASP A 191 -0.86 4.29 -14.55
C ASP A 191 -1.43 4.28 -13.13
N ALA A 192 -0.85 5.04 -12.20
CA ALA A 192 -1.29 5.06 -10.81
C ALA A 192 -2.75 5.56 -10.67
N LEU A 193 -3.19 6.43 -11.57
CA LEU A 193 -4.55 6.94 -11.67
C LEU A 193 -5.49 6.02 -12.46
N THR A 194 -5.02 5.37 -13.52
CA THR A 194 -5.87 4.67 -14.49
C THR A 194 -5.90 3.15 -14.32
N HIS A 195 -4.87 2.54 -13.72
CA HIS A 195 -4.81 1.09 -13.59
C HIS A 195 -6.00 0.59 -12.76
N PRO A 196 -6.83 -0.32 -13.30
CA PRO A 196 -7.97 -0.84 -12.55
C PRO A 196 -7.50 -1.44 -11.23
N ILE A 197 -8.15 -1.07 -10.13
CA ILE A 197 -8.00 -1.82 -8.89
C ILE A 197 -8.57 -3.21 -9.22
N LYS A 198 -7.70 -4.25 -9.31
CA LYS A 198 -8.17 -5.65 -9.35
C LYS A 198 -9.19 -5.76 -8.22
N GLY A 199 -10.44 -6.09 -8.56
CA GLY A 199 -11.55 -6.12 -7.60
C GLY A 199 -11.08 -6.80 -6.31
N MET A 200 -11.13 -6.06 -5.20
CA MET A 200 -10.63 -6.53 -3.92
C MET A 200 -11.63 -7.57 -3.39
N GLY A 201 -11.47 -8.80 -3.84
CA GLY A 201 -12.32 -9.91 -3.46
C GLY A 201 -12.10 -11.06 -4.42
N ASN A 202 -11.51 -12.14 -3.90
CA ASN A 202 -11.70 -13.46 -4.48
C ASN A 202 -13.22 -13.65 -4.67
N LYS A 203 -13.74 -13.42 -5.88
CA LYS A 203 -15.10 -13.76 -6.29
C LYS A 203 -15.16 -15.28 -6.40
N ARG A 204 -15.04 -15.96 -5.26
CA ARG A 204 -15.33 -17.37 -5.12
C ARG A 204 -16.83 -17.45 -5.02
N GLU A 205 -17.47 -17.44 -6.18
CA GLU A 205 -18.89 -17.73 -6.28
C GLU A 205 -19.18 -19.02 -5.53
N VAL A 206 -20.24 -19.00 -4.74
CA VAL A 206 -20.60 -20.12 -3.87
C VAL A 206 -22.10 -20.29 -3.89
N SER A 207 -22.54 -21.51 -4.16
CA SER A 207 -23.95 -21.89 -4.10
C SER A 207 -24.25 -22.49 -2.74
N TYR A 208 -25.29 -21.99 -2.07
CA TYR A 208 -25.76 -22.54 -0.81
C TYR A 208 -27.28 -22.59 -0.81
N GLN A 209 -27.86 -23.75 -0.51
CA GLN A 209 -29.31 -24.00 -0.52
C GLN A 209 -30.01 -23.58 -1.84
N GLY A 210 -29.33 -23.73 -2.98
CA GLY A 210 -29.88 -23.39 -4.30
C GLY A 210 -29.84 -21.90 -4.65
N ILE A 211 -29.20 -21.06 -3.83
CA ILE A 211 -28.96 -19.64 -4.11
C ILE A 211 -27.46 -19.43 -4.37
N ASP A 212 -27.15 -18.71 -5.44
CA ASP A 212 -25.78 -18.35 -5.80
C ASP A 212 -25.39 -17.00 -5.19
N TYR A 213 -24.23 -16.98 -4.53
CA TYR A 213 -23.66 -15.79 -3.90
C TYR A 213 -22.37 -15.39 -4.60
N GLU A 214 -22.18 -14.09 -4.84
CA GLU A 214 -20.99 -13.53 -5.51
C GLU A 214 -19.67 -13.82 -4.77
N SER A 215 -19.75 -14.13 -3.47
CA SER A 215 -18.60 -14.47 -2.64
C SER A 215 -19.02 -15.14 -1.33
N HIS A 216 -18.05 -15.79 -0.68
CA HIS A 216 -18.17 -16.22 0.71
C HIS A 216 -18.60 -15.09 1.67
N VAL A 217 -18.17 -13.85 1.40
CA VAL A 217 -18.53 -12.69 2.24
C VAL A 217 -20.01 -12.33 2.06
N ALA A 218 -20.52 -12.39 0.84
CA ALA A 218 -21.93 -12.14 0.54
C ALA A 218 -22.82 -13.21 1.21
N LEU A 219 -22.46 -14.49 1.10
CA LEU A 219 -23.14 -15.59 1.80
C LEU A 219 -23.14 -15.35 3.32
N CYS A 220 -21.97 -15.09 3.92
CA CYS A 220 -21.87 -14.84 5.35
C CYS A 220 -22.72 -13.65 5.81
N ARG A 221 -22.75 -12.56 5.04
CA ARG A 221 -23.56 -11.37 5.35
C ARG A 221 -25.05 -11.68 5.35
N GLU A 222 -25.52 -12.48 4.39
CA GLU A 222 -26.94 -12.84 4.29
C GLU A 222 -27.44 -13.63 5.51
N TYR A 223 -26.57 -14.41 6.15
CA TYR A 223 -26.90 -15.15 7.37
C TYR A 223 -26.47 -14.43 8.66
N GLY A 224 -25.92 -13.21 8.56
CA GLY A 224 -25.40 -12.45 9.69
C GLY A 224 -24.31 -13.20 10.46
N ILE A 225 -23.37 -13.81 9.74
CA ILE A 225 -22.20 -14.51 10.26
C ILE A 225 -20.96 -13.77 9.76
N SER A 226 -19.93 -13.64 10.59
CA SER A 226 -18.66 -13.06 10.15
C SER A 226 -17.86 -14.07 9.33
N VAL A 227 -17.42 -13.67 8.13
CA VAL A 227 -16.51 -14.50 7.31
C VAL A 227 -15.21 -14.84 8.05
N CYS A 228 -14.74 -13.95 8.93
CA CYS A 228 -13.58 -14.22 9.78
C CYS A 228 -13.88 -15.33 10.78
N CYS A 229 -15.08 -15.35 11.36
CA CYS A 229 -15.48 -16.40 12.31
C CYS A 229 -15.51 -17.78 11.64
N VAL A 230 -16.01 -17.88 10.40
CA VAL A 230 -15.95 -19.13 9.60
C VAL A 230 -14.50 -19.53 9.33
N ARG A 231 -13.66 -18.59 8.88
CA ARG A 231 -12.25 -18.87 8.55
C ARG A 231 -11.44 -19.33 9.77
N GLU A 232 -11.71 -18.79 10.95
CA GLU A 232 -11.06 -19.25 12.17
C GLU A 232 -11.38 -20.74 12.45
N GLN A 233 -12.60 -21.22 12.14
CA GLN A 233 -12.93 -22.64 12.29
C GLN A 233 -12.12 -23.54 11.37
N LEU A 234 -11.75 -23.06 10.18
CA LEU A 234 -10.94 -23.81 9.22
C LEU A 234 -9.47 -23.97 9.66
N ARG A 235 -9.02 -23.18 10.64
CA ARG A 235 -7.64 -23.25 11.14
C ARG A 235 -7.43 -24.42 12.08
N THR A 236 -8.48 -24.77 12.82
CA THR A 236 -8.43 -25.77 13.89
C THR A 236 -9.17 -27.06 13.53
N ASN A 237 -10.04 -27.03 12.52
CA ASN A 237 -10.90 -28.16 12.17
C ASN A 237 -10.72 -28.55 10.69
N PRO A 238 -10.76 -29.86 10.36
CA PRO A 238 -10.60 -30.37 9.00
C PRO A 238 -11.83 -30.15 8.08
N LEU A 239 -12.60 -29.09 8.30
CA LEU A 239 -13.82 -28.79 7.55
C LEU A 239 -13.55 -27.95 6.29
N THR A 240 -14.43 -28.09 5.30
CA THR A 240 -14.55 -27.13 4.20
C THR A 240 -15.22 -25.84 4.67
N PHE A 241 -15.15 -24.79 3.84
CA PHE A 241 -15.80 -23.52 4.15
C PHE A 241 -17.32 -23.67 4.36
N LEU A 242 -18.00 -24.44 3.51
CA LEU A 242 -19.45 -24.62 3.60
C LEU A 242 -19.86 -25.44 4.82
N GLU A 243 -19.09 -26.47 5.18
CA GLU A 243 -19.36 -27.26 6.39
C GLU A 243 -19.18 -26.42 7.65
N ALA A 244 -18.08 -25.65 7.76
CA ALA A 244 -17.86 -24.75 8.88
C ALA A 244 -18.92 -23.64 8.94
N PHE A 245 -19.33 -23.12 7.78
CA PHE A 245 -20.42 -22.15 7.69
C PHE A 245 -21.74 -22.75 8.20
N GLU A 246 -22.08 -23.98 7.80
CA GLU A 246 -23.29 -24.68 8.24
C GLU A 246 -23.31 -24.93 9.75
N VAL A 247 -22.16 -25.29 10.35
CA VAL A 247 -22.02 -25.40 11.81
C VAL A 247 -22.40 -24.09 12.49
N LEU A 248 -21.92 -22.95 11.97
CA LEU A 248 -22.24 -21.64 12.53
C LEU A 248 -23.69 -21.21 12.28
N VAL A 249 -24.31 -21.60 11.16
CA VAL A 249 -25.76 -21.41 10.92
C VAL A 249 -26.57 -22.17 11.97
N ARG A 250 -26.29 -23.47 12.16
CA ARG A 250 -26.96 -24.31 13.18
C ARG A 250 -26.75 -23.73 14.60
N LEU A 251 -25.54 -23.25 14.91
CA LEU A 251 -25.26 -22.61 16.21
C LEU A 251 -26.11 -21.35 16.39
N LYS A 252 -26.17 -20.49 15.37
CA LYS A 252 -26.93 -19.24 15.40
C LYS A 252 -28.42 -19.50 15.62
N GLU A 253 -28.97 -20.52 14.97
CA GLU A 253 -30.34 -20.99 15.17
C GLU A 253 -30.58 -21.51 16.59
N LYS A 254 -29.72 -22.40 17.11
CA LYS A 254 -29.85 -22.92 18.49
C LYS A 254 -29.72 -21.81 19.55
N LEU A 255 -28.91 -20.77 19.29
CA LEU A 255 -28.79 -19.59 20.15
C LEU A 255 -29.97 -18.60 20.04
N GLY A 256 -30.94 -18.86 19.15
CA GLY A 256 -32.06 -17.95 18.90
C GLY A 256 -31.63 -16.58 18.38
N MET A 257 -30.54 -16.52 17.62
CA MET A 257 -30.01 -15.27 17.06
C MET A 257 -30.64 -15.00 15.69
N GLY A 258 -31.25 -13.82 15.53
CA GLY A 258 -31.83 -13.39 14.25
C GLY A 258 -30.78 -13.02 13.21
N LYS A 259 -31.19 -12.89 11.94
CA LYS A 259 -30.31 -12.49 10.82
C LYS A 259 -29.54 -11.19 11.12
N GLU A 260 -30.21 -10.19 11.69
CA GLU A 260 -29.64 -8.88 12.03
C GLU A 260 -28.57 -8.94 13.14
N GLU A 261 -28.55 -10.01 13.96
CA GLU A 261 -27.56 -10.18 15.01
C GLU A 261 -26.31 -10.87 14.46
N LEU A 262 -25.20 -10.13 14.36
CA LEU A 262 -23.95 -10.64 13.80
C LEU A 262 -23.27 -11.65 14.75
N LEU A 263 -23.07 -12.89 14.27
CA LEU A 263 -22.20 -13.87 14.92
C LEU A 263 -20.75 -13.66 14.46
N ASN A 264 -19.95 -12.98 15.29
CA ASN A 264 -18.55 -12.65 14.99
C ASN A 264 -17.51 -13.48 15.76
N TYR A 265 -17.93 -14.22 16.79
CA TYR A 265 -17.15 -15.19 17.55
C TYR A 265 -18.09 -16.27 18.10
N ILE A 266 -17.56 -17.41 18.52
CA ILE A 266 -18.33 -18.43 19.25
C ILE A 266 -18.53 -17.94 20.70
N PRO A 267 -19.75 -17.63 21.15
CA PRO A 267 -19.98 -17.15 22.50
C PRO A 267 -19.85 -18.31 23.49
N HIS A 268 -19.15 -18.10 24.62
CA HIS A 268 -19.13 -19.10 25.69
C HIS A 268 -20.49 -19.25 26.34
N CYS A 269 -21.19 -18.13 26.54
CA CYS A 269 -22.52 -18.14 27.13
C CYS A 269 -23.42 -17.13 26.45
N ARG A 270 -24.72 -17.40 26.43
CA ARG A 270 -25.75 -16.44 26.05
C ARG A 270 -26.79 -16.36 27.14
N ILE A 271 -27.11 -15.15 27.59
CA ILE A 271 -28.14 -14.90 28.62
C ILE A 271 -29.09 -13.83 28.11
N ARG A 272 -30.38 -14.17 28.03
CA ARG A 272 -31.48 -13.26 27.64
C ARG A 272 -31.16 -12.44 26.39
N GLY A 273 -30.59 -13.10 25.38
CA GLY A 273 -30.23 -12.49 24.10
C GLY A 273 -28.87 -11.79 24.07
N ARG A 274 -28.09 -11.82 25.15
CA ARG A 274 -26.74 -11.23 25.20
C ARG A 274 -25.66 -12.30 25.16
N ASN A 275 -24.74 -12.17 24.20
CA ASN A 275 -23.57 -13.04 24.05
C ASN A 275 -22.41 -12.59 24.96
N TYR A 276 -21.81 -13.54 25.67
CA TYR A 276 -20.61 -13.35 26.47
C TYR A 276 -19.44 -14.07 25.79
N LYS A 277 -18.42 -13.28 25.43
CA LYS A 277 -17.20 -13.81 24.80
C LYS A 277 -16.40 -14.72 25.74
N THR A 278 -16.52 -14.56 27.05
CA THR A 278 -15.80 -15.39 28.03
C THR A 278 -16.67 -15.63 29.27
N VAL A 279 -16.46 -16.76 29.93
CA VAL A 279 -17.09 -17.07 31.23
C VAL A 279 -16.74 -15.99 32.26
N ALA A 280 -15.50 -15.50 32.27
CA ALA A 280 -15.09 -14.38 33.13
C ALA A 280 -15.90 -13.09 32.87
N GLY A 281 -16.26 -12.82 31.62
CA GLY A 281 -17.15 -11.72 31.25
C GLY A 281 -18.52 -11.85 31.90
N LEU A 282 -19.08 -13.07 31.86
CA LEU A 282 -20.35 -13.38 32.50
C LEU A 282 -20.29 -13.25 34.04
N LEU A 283 -19.31 -13.89 34.68
CA LEU A 283 -19.22 -13.95 36.15
C LEU A 283 -19.10 -12.56 36.80
N ARG A 284 -18.52 -11.58 36.09
CA ARG A 284 -18.42 -10.19 36.56
C ARG A 284 -19.78 -9.55 36.82
N GLU A 285 -20.83 -9.93 36.08
CA GLU A 285 -22.18 -9.38 36.29
C GLU A 285 -22.73 -9.75 37.67
N PHE A 286 -22.40 -10.96 38.12
CA PHE A 286 -22.81 -11.48 39.43
C PHE A 286 -21.79 -11.17 40.54
N ALA A 287 -20.74 -10.39 40.24
CA ALA A 287 -19.62 -10.14 41.15
C ALA A 287 -18.96 -11.44 41.67
N ILE A 288 -18.88 -12.45 40.82
CA ILE A 288 -18.24 -13.74 41.10
C ILE A 288 -16.84 -13.72 40.52
N THR A 289 -15.84 -14.13 41.31
CA THR A 289 -14.47 -14.28 40.81
C THR A 289 -14.33 -15.56 40.01
N VAL A 290 -13.51 -15.52 38.96
CA VAL A 290 -13.22 -16.66 38.09
C VAL A 290 -12.69 -17.85 38.90
N SER A 291 -11.78 -17.60 39.84
CA SER A 291 -11.23 -18.63 40.73
C SER A 291 -12.30 -19.29 41.59
N ALA A 292 -13.22 -18.51 42.18
CA ALA A 292 -14.29 -19.08 43.01
C ALA A 292 -15.22 -19.99 42.18
N PHE A 293 -15.55 -19.55 40.96
CA PHE A 293 -16.36 -20.34 40.04
C PHE A 293 -15.67 -21.66 39.65
N TYR A 294 -14.42 -21.62 39.19
CA TYR A 294 -13.72 -22.84 38.76
C TYR A 294 -13.42 -23.80 39.92
N VAL A 295 -13.10 -23.30 41.13
CA VAL A 295 -13.00 -24.16 42.32
C VAL A 295 -14.32 -24.89 42.56
N ARG A 296 -15.45 -24.21 42.40
CA ARG A 296 -16.77 -24.82 42.58
C ARG A 296 -17.12 -25.81 41.46
N LYS A 297 -16.82 -25.47 40.20
CA LYS A 297 -17.00 -26.32 39.02
C LYS A 297 -16.16 -27.58 39.10
N ASN A 298 -14.90 -27.49 39.54
CA ASN A 298 -14.01 -28.64 39.66
C ASN A 298 -14.48 -29.64 40.72
N ARG A 299 -15.09 -29.14 41.82
CA ARG A 299 -15.68 -29.98 42.88
C ARG A 299 -17.09 -30.50 42.57
N SER A 300 -17.77 -29.96 41.57
CA SER A 300 -19.09 -30.40 41.15
C SER A 300 -19.00 -31.58 40.19
N GLU A 301 -19.89 -32.57 40.32
CA GLU A 301 -20.08 -33.62 39.32
C GLU A 301 -20.61 -33.02 38.00
N GLU A 302 -21.58 -32.11 38.10
CA GLU A 302 -22.04 -31.31 36.96
C GLU A 302 -21.00 -30.24 36.59
N LYS A 303 -20.53 -30.29 35.34
CA LYS A 303 -19.57 -29.33 34.77
C LYS A 303 -20.25 -28.19 34.00
N GLU A 304 -21.53 -28.30 33.69
CA GLU A 304 -22.36 -27.29 33.03
C GLU A 304 -22.32 -25.94 33.75
N ILE A 305 -22.10 -24.84 33.01
CA ILE A 305 -21.88 -23.51 33.61
C ILE A 305 -23.08 -23.07 34.46
N PHE A 306 -24.29 -23.18 33.90
CA PHE A 306 -25.51 -22.72 34.58
C PHE A 306 -25.90 -23.63 35.74
N SER A 307 -25.63 -24.93 35.65
CA SER A 307 -25.75 -25.86 36.80
C SER A 307 -24.86 -25.45 37.96
N VAL A 308 -23.60 -25.10 37.69
CA VAL A 308 -22.67 -24.62 38.72
C VAL A 308 -23.14 -23.30 39.31
N LEU A 309 -23.62 -22.36 38.48
CA LEU A 309 -24.17 -21.10 38.96
C LEU A 309 -25.40 -21.30 39.85
N LYS A 310 -26.32 -22.21 39.53
CA LYS A 310 -27.47 -22.54 40.40
C LYS A 310 -27.01 -23.07 41.76
N LYS A 311 -26.01 -23.95 41.78
CA LYS A 311 -25.41 -24.43 43.03
C LYS A 311 -24.77 -23.30 43.82
N MET A 312 -24.10 -22.37 43.16
CA MET A 312 -23.54 -21.16 43.80
C MET A 312 -24.65 -20.23 44.31
N GLN A 313 -25.78 -20.12 43.60
CA GLN A 313 -26.92 -19.30 44.02
C GLN A 313 -27.50 -19.80 45.35
N ALA A 314 -27.49 -21.11 45.60
CA ALA A 314 -27.90 -21.68 46.89
C ALA A 314 -26.84 -21.59 48.00
N GLU A 315 -25.62 -21.08 47.73
CA GLU A 315 -24.58 -20.98 48.75
C GLU A 315 -24.85 -19.81 49.70
N GLU A 316 -24.88 -20.11 50.99
CA GLU A 316 -24.93 -19.14 52.07
C GLU A 316 -23.56 -18.97 52.72
N ARG A 317 -23.40 -17.86 53.43
CA ARG A 317 -22.25 -17.57 54.28
C ARG A 317 -22.73 -16.97 55.59
N ARG A 318 -21.99 -17.30 56.65
CA ARG A 318 -22.22 -16.73 57.97
C ARG A 318 -21.94 -15.23 57.99
N ALA A 319 -22.89 -14.49 58.53
CA ALA A 319 -22.79 -13.09 58.92
C ALA A 319 -23.23 -12.91 60.39
N TYR A 320 -23.06 -11.69 60.89
CA TYR A 320 -23.34 -11.32 62.27
C TYR A 320 -24.22 -10.08 62.29
N MET A 321 -25.26 -10.07 63.12
CA MET A 321 -26.16 -8.93 63.24
C MET A 321 -25.51 -7.84 64.09
N ALA A 322 -25.24 -6.69 63.48
CA ALA A 322 -24.80 -5.48 64.16
C ALA A 322 -25.53 -4.26 63.56
N GLU A 323 -25.91 -3.31 64.41
CA GLU A 323 -26.61 -2.09 63.99
C GLU A 323 -27.87 -2.36 63.12
N GLY A 324 -28.56 -3.47 63.41
CA GLY A 324 -29.77 -3.88 62.69
C GLY A 324 -29.54 -4.45 61.28
N LYS A 325 -28.29 -4.71 60.87
CA LYS A 325 -27.95 -5.28 59.56
C LYS A 325 -27.05 -6.51 59.68
N PRO A 326 -27.16 -7.49 58.77
CA PRO A 326 -26.21 -8.59 58.71
C PRO A 326 -24.89 -8.11 58.10
N LEU A 327 -23.80 -8.18 58.86
CA LEU A 327 -22.46 -7.78 58.44
C LEU A 327 -21.49 -8.96 58.49
N LEU A 328 -20.56 -9.02 57.54
CA LEU A 328 -19.50 -10.03 57.52
C LEU A 328 -18.45 -9.72 58.58
N ARG A 329 -17.75 -10.76 59.04
CA ARG A 329 -16.63 -10.62 59.99
C ARG A 329 -15.60 -9.57 59.52
N SER A 330 -15.24 -9.58 58.24
CA SER A 330 -14.29 -8.62 57.66
C SER A 330 -14.78 -7.17 57.76
N GLN A 331 -16.07 -6.92 57.48
CA GLN A 331 -16.67 -5.60 57.57
C GLN A 331 -16.71 -5.10 59.02
N LEU A 332 -17.00 -5.98 59.97
CA LEU A 332 -17.01 -5.63 61.40
C LEU A 332 -15.61 -5.29 61.91
N LEU A 333 -14.59 -6.03 61.49
CA LEU A 333 -13.19 -5.73 61.81
C LEU A 333 -12.78 -4.35 61.26
N GLU A 334 -13.16 -4.03 60.02
CA GLU A 334 -12.94 -2.70 59.41
C GLU A 334 -13.67 -1.58 60.17
N MET A 335 -14.85 -1.87 60.75
CA MET A 335 -15.60 -0.97 61.64
C MET A 335 -15.03 -0.88 63.07
N GLY A 336 -13.92 -1.57 63.37
CA GLY A 336 -13.25 -1.51 64.67
C GLY A 336 -13.82 -2.45 65.74
N TYR A 337 -14.67 -3.42 65.37
CA TYR A 337 -15.09 -4.46 66.30
C TYR A 337 -13.91 -5.40 66.60
N THR A 338 -13.75 -5.81 67.85
CA THR A 338 -12.77 -6.83 68.23
C THR A 338 -13.33 -8.23 68.01
N GLU A 339 -12.46 -9.22 67.78
CA GLU A 339 -12.85 -10.62 67.58
C GLU A 339 -13.80 -11.14 68.67
N SER A 340 -13.50 -10.85 69.94
CA SER A 340 -14.35 -11.24 71.07
C SER A 340 -15.73 -10.59 71.05
N LYS A 341 -15.85 -9.35 70.53
CA LYS A 341 -17.15 -8.69 70.37
C LYS A 341 -17.95 -9.33 69.24
N ILE A 342 -17.30 -9.66 68.11
CA ILE A 342 -17.95 -10.28 66.96
C ILE A 342 -18.53 -11.65 67.34
N ASP A 343 -17.78 -12.46 68.08
CA ASP A 343 -18.23 -13.81 68.47
C ASP A 343 -19.47 -13.81 69.39
N ARG A 344 -19.77 -12.68 70.05
CA ARG A 344 -20.97 -12.48 70.88
C ARG A 344 -22.18 -11.98 70.09
N LEU A 345 -22.01 -11.55 68.84
CA LEU A 345 -23.11 -11.06 68.01
C LEU A 345 -24.00 -12.23 67.54
N PRO A 346 -25.32 -12.01 67.39
CA PRO A 346 -26.21 -13.01 66.81
C PRO A 346 -25.77 -13.40 65.40
N ARG A 347 -25.70 -14.71 65.15
CA ARG A 347 -25.30 -15.27 63.85
C ARG A 347 -26.49 -15.40 62.93
N VAL A 348 -26.30 -15.05 61.67
CA VAL A 348 -27.31 -15.18 60.61
C VAL A 348 -26.65 -15.70 59.35
N GLU A 349 -27.37 -16.50 58.58
CA GLU A 349 -26.93 -16.93 57.26
C GLU A 349 -27.41 -15.92 56.23
N VAL A 350 -26.52 -15.52 55.33
CA VAL A 350 -26.83 -14.63 54.21
C VAL A 350 -26.31 -15.21 52.91
N PRO A 351 -26.90 -14.89 51.76
CA PRO A 351 -26.39 -15.36 50.48
C PRO A 351 -24.92 -14.99 50.27
N LYS A 352 -24.12 -15.96 49.85
CA LYS A 352 -22.70 -15.76 49.55
C LYS A 352 -22.50 -14.90 48.31
N TYR A 353 -23.40 -15.01 47.33
CA TYR A 353 -23.41 -14.20 46.11
C TYR A 353 -24.72 -13.40 45.99
N PRO A 354 -24.81 -12.22 46.62
CA PRO A 354 -26.05 -11.43 46.64
C PRO A 354 -26.57 -11.04 45.26
N LYS A 355 -25.68 -10.70 44.32
CA LYS A 355 -26.07 -10.31 42.94
C LYS A 355 -26.59 -11.46 42.08
N LEU A 356 -26.33 -12.70 42.49
CA LEU A 356 -26.85 -13.88 41.81
C LEU A 356 -28.26 -14.25 42.30
N GLN A 357 -28.69 -13.74 43.46
CA GLN A 357 -29.98 -14.13 44.06
C GLN A 357 -31.16 -13.66 43.22
N GLY A 358 -32.17 -14.53 43.08
CA GLY A 358 -33.38 -14.26 42.31
C GLY A 358 -33.18 -14.19 40.79
N PHE A 359 -31.94 -14.43 40.31
CA PHE A 359 -31.69 -14.51 38.88
C PHE A 359 -32.16 -15.86 38.33
N ASP A 360 -33.00 -15.82 37.30
CA ASP A 360 -33.43 -17.01 36.56
C ASP A 360 -32.31 -17.48 35.62
N LEU A 361 -31.71 -18.63 35.97
CA LEU A 361 -30.62 -19.29 35.23
C LEU A 361 -31.12 -20.40 34.30
N ASP A 362 -32.43 -20.57 34.16
CA ASP A 362 -33.07 -21.54 33.27
C ASP A 362 -33.53 -20.86 31.98
N THR A 363 -34.31 -19.80 32.09
CA THR A 363 -34.96 -19.20 30.91
C THR A 363 -33.98 -18.33 30.12
N GLY A 364 -33.73 -18.71 28.86
CA GLY A 364 -32.89 -17.95 27.94
C GLY A 364 -31.41 -17.91 28.33
N CYS A 365 -30.95 -18.89 29.11
CA CYS A 365 -29.56 -19.10 29.48
C CYS A 365 -29.00 -20.32 28.74
N MET A 366 -27.96 -20.15 27.93
CA MET A 366 -27.40 -21.20 27.09
C MET A 366 -25.87 -21.21 27.16
N ASP A 367 -25.29 -22.40 27.26
CA ASP A 367 -23.86 -22.64 27.13
C ASP A 367 -23.51 -22.72 25.64
N GLY A 368 -23.09 -21.58 25.09
CA GLY A 368 -22.89 -21.42 23.65
C GLY A 368 -21.66 -22.17 23.13
N GLU A 369 -20.63 -22.31 23.98
CA GLU A 369 -19.43 -23.07 23.63
C GLU A 369 -19.73 -24.56 23.61
N LYS A 370 -20.45 -25.07 24.61
CA LYS A 370 -20.89 -26.46 24.61
C LYS A 370 -21.76 -26.78 23.39
N LEU A 371 -22.78 -25.95 23.12
CA LEU A 371 -23.63 -26.10 21.93
C LEU A 371 -22.81 -26.10 20.64
N TYR A 372 -21.80 -25.25 20.53
CA TYR A 372 -20.91 -25.21 19.38
C TYR A 372 -20.16 -26.54 19.19
N TYR A 373 -19.54 -27.07 20.25
CA TYR A 373 -18.81 -28.33 20.18
C TYR A 373 -19.72 -29.54 19.89
N GLU A 374 -20.93 -29.56 20.44
CA GLU A 374 -21.95 -30.58 20.11
C GLU A 374 -22.23 -30.58 18.60
N ILE A 375 -22.52 -29.42 18.01
CA ILE A 375 -22.80 -29.29 16.56
C ILE A 375 -21.56 -29.61 15.72
N LEU A 376 -20.38 -29.14 16.16
CA LEU A 376 -19.13 -29.39 15.45
C LEU A 376 -18.81 -30.88 15.39
N ASN A 377 -18.93 -31.59 16.52
CA ASN A 377 -18.66 -33.02 16.60
C ASN A 377 -19.66 -33.83 15.78
N GLU A 378 -20.95 -33.47 15.80
CA GLU A 378 -21.96 -34.03 14.89
C GLU A 378 -21.51 -33.86 13.42
N LYS A 379 -21.04 -32.67 13.03
CA LYS A 379 -20.62 -32.41 11.65
C LYS A 379 -19.35 -33.16 11.24
N LEU A 380 -18.38 -33.29 12.14
CA LEU A 380 -17.16 -34.05 11.89
C LEU A 380 -17.46 -35.56 11.72
N GLN A 381 -18.42 -36.08 12.47
CA GLN A 381 -18.92 -37.45 12.31
C GLN A 381 -19.62 -37.64 10.96
N GLU A 382 -20.51 -36.71 10.56
CA GLU A 382 -21.16 -36.71 9.24
C GLU A 382 -20.13 -36.71 8.09
N ALA A 383 -19.01 -35.97 8.25
CA ALA A 383 -17.96 -35.85 7.24
C ALA A 383 -16.97 -37.05 7.20
N GLY A 384 -17.13 -38.04 8.08
CA GLY A 384 -16.24 -39.22 8.14
C GLY A 384 -14.82 -38.91 8.65
N GLN A 385 -14.64 -37.79 9.35
CA GLN A 385 -13.35 -37.29 9.83
C GLN A 385 -13.21 -37.55 11.33
N VAL A 386 -12.94 -38.80 11.74
CA VAL A 386 -12.66 -39.12 13.15
C VAL A 386 -11.36 -39.91 13.28
N PRO A 387 -10.44 -39.44 14.12
CA PRO A 387 -9.61 -40.32 14.92
C PRO A 387 -9.81 -40.04 16.42
N GLY A 388 -10.36 -41.02 17.14
CA GLY A 388 -9.96 -41.34 18.51
C GLY A 388 -10.62 -40.62 19.69
N GLU A 389 -10.76 -39.30 19.69
CA GLU A 389 -11.23 -38.56 20.89
C GLU A 389 -12.15 -37.41 20.48
N GLU A 390 -13.31 -37.28 21.13
CA GLU A 390 -14.17 -36.09 21.00
C GLU A 390 -13.33 -34.85 21.26
N ILE A 391 -13.46 -33.81 20.43
CA ILE A 391 -12.76 -32.54 20.67
C ILE A 391 -13.35 -31.94 21.95
N GLU A 392 -12.71 -32.20 23.08
CA GLU A 392 -13.13 -31.71 24.39
C GLU A 392 -12.97 -30.18 24.47
N ILE A 393 -13.86 -29.58 25.27
CA ILE A 393 -13.82 -28.16 25.67
C ILE A 393 -12.43 -27.87 26.23
N LYS A 394 -11.60 -27.11 25.51
CA LYS A 394 -10.33 -26.61 26.04
C LYS A 394 -10.63 -25.60 27.14
N MET A 395 -10.69 -26.09 28.37
CA MET A 395 -10.78 -25.26 29.57
C MET A 395 -9.45 -24.52 29.79
N GLU A 396 -9.26 -23.37 29.14
CA GLU A 396 -8.27 -22.35 29.53
C GLU A 396 -8.95 -21.10 30.11
#